data_AF-A0A7K1Y446-F1
#
_entry.id   AF-A0A7K1Y446-F1
#
_cell.length_a   1.000
_cell.length_b   1.000
_cell.length_c   1.000
_cell.angle_alpha   90.00
_cell.angle_beta   90.00
_cell.angle_gamma   90.00
#
_symmetry.space_group_name_H-M   'P 1'
#
loop_
_entity.id
_entity.type
_entity.pdbx_description
1 polymer ?
#
loop_
_entity_poly.entity_id
_entity_poly.type
_entity_poly.pdbx_seq_one_letter_code
_entity_poly.pdbx_strand_id
1 'polypeptide(L)'
;MELVTPSIGLVFWTVIAFLFLLLLLKKFAWSPILNLIHDRERSIESALTAAENAKDELKRLTNENEQLLKEARAERDLILKEARELKEQIVNDAKKTAQVEGAKMIAKAKQEINSQKAAALDEVKNQVSHLSLAIAERVLRKEFSDKAKQEELVSDLIKEVKLN
;
A
#
# COMPACT_ATOMS: atom_id res chain seq x y z
N MET A 1 9.69 94.86 -67.67
CA MET A 1 9.62 93.59 -66.92
C MET A 1 10.88 93.46 -66.08
N GLU A 2 10.97 94.13 -64.92
CA GLU A 2 12.14 94.07 -64.01
C GLU A 2 11.73 93.74 -62.56
N LEU A 3 10.66 92.95 -62.37
CA LEU A 3 10.18 92.56 -61.04
C LEU A 3 10.23 91.04 -60.76
N VAL A 4 10.97 90.26 -61.57
CA VAL A 4 10.98 88.79 -61.45
C VAL A 4 12.39 88.19 -61.28
N THR A 5 13.44 89.01 -61.30
CA THR A 5 14.77 88.54 -60.87
C THR A 5 14.97 88.93 -59.41
N PRO A 6 15.02 87.97 -58.46
CA PRO A 6 15.33 88.29 -57.08
C PRO A 6 16.69 89.01 -57.04
N SER A 7 16.78 90.08 -56.27
CA SER A 7 18.05 90.80 -56.09
C SER A 7 19.13 89.79 -55.65
N ILE A 8 20.32 89.87 -56.26
CA ILE A 8 21.41 88.91 -56.04
C ILE A 8 21.76 88.81 -54.54
N GLY A 9 21.57 89.90 -53.78
CA GLY A 9 21.72 89.92 -52.33
C GLY A 9 20.71 89.04 -51.58
N LEU A 10 19.43 89.02 -51.99
CA LEU A 10 18.42 88.15 -51.37
C LEU A 10 18.75 86.67 -51.60
N VAL A 11 19.16 86.30 -52.82
CA VAL A 11 19.55 84.92 -53.15
C VAL A 11 20.76 84.49 -52.31
N PHE A 12 21.78 85.35 -52.18
CA PHE A 12 22.96 85.07 -51.38
C PHE A 12 22.65 84.80 -49.90
N TRP A 13 21.86 85.67 -49.25
CA TRP A 13 21.46 85.49 -47.86
C TRP A 13 20.53 84.28 -47.66
N THR A 14 19.67 83.98 -48.62
CA THR A 14 18.80 82.80 -48.58
C THR A 14 19.60 81.51 -48.66
N VAL A 15 20.64 81.45 -49.51
CA VAL A 15 21.54 80.29 -49.61
C VAL A 15 22.35 80.10 -48.33
N ILE A 16 22.84 81.18 -47.73
CA ILE A 16 23.55 81.12 -46.43
C ILE A 16 22.61 80.61 -45.33
N ALA A 17 21.40 81.15 -45.24
CA ALA A 17 20.41 80.69 -44.26
C ALA A 17 20.01 79.22 -44.49
N PHE A 18 19.88 78.79 -45.75
CA PHE A 18 19.62 77.39 -46.10
C PHE A 18 20.77 76.46 -45.71
N LEU A 19 22.02 76.84 -45.99
CA LEU A 19 23.21 76.08 -45.57
C LEU A 19 23.32 75.99 -44.05
N PHE A 20 23.05 77.10 -43.35
CA PHE A 20 23.05 77.12 -41.89
C PHE A 20 21.96 76.19 -41.31
N LEU A 21 20.74 76.25 -41.87
CA LEU A 21 19.64 75.35 -41.50
C LEU A 21 19.99 73.88 -41.80
N LEU A 22 20.62 73.60 -42.95
CA LEU A 22 21.03 72.25 -43.33
C LEU A 22 22.07 71.69 -42.35
N LEU A 23 23.05 72.51 -41.94
CA LEU A 23 24.04 72.11 -40.93
C LEU A 23 23.40 71.87 -39.55
N LEU A 24 22.44 72.71 -39.16
CA LEU A 24 21.64 72.49 -37.95
C LEU A 24 20.85 71.17 -38.02
N LEU A 25 20.11 70.93 -39.10
CA LEU A 25 19.34 69.70 -39.28
C LEU A 25 20.23 68.46 -39.35
N LYS A 26 21.39 68.54 -40.02
CA LYS A 26 22.36 67.43 -40.08
C LYS A 26 22.85 67.04 -38.68
N LYS A 27 23.12 68.02 -37.81
CA LYS A 27 23.59 67.75 -36.44
C LYS A 27 22.47 67.34 -35.50
N PHE A 28 21.30 67.98 -35.58
CA PHE A 28 20.23 67.83 -34.60
C PHE A 28 19.13 66.82 -34.98
N ALA A 29 18.79 66.67 -36.26
CA ALA A 29 17.67 65.80 -36.68
C ALA A 29 18.13 64.38 -37.05
N TRP A 30 19.33 64.21 -37.60
CA TRP A 30 19.78 62.90 -38.08
C TRP A 30 20.04 61.88 -36.95
N SER A 31 20.62 62.34 -35.84
CA SER A 31 20.89 61.51 -34.67
C SER A 31 19.62 60.93 -34.01
N PRO A 32 18.59 61.72 -33.64
CA PRO A 32 17.39 61.17 -33.02
C PRO A 32 16.59 60.26 -33.95
N ILE A 33 16.56 60.53 -35.27
CA ILE A 33 15.87 59.66 -36.24
C ILE A 33 16.54 58.29 -36.31
N LEU A 34 17.88 58.25 -36.42
CA LEU A 34 18.61 56.99 -36.44
C LEU A 34 18.44 56.23 -35.13
N ASN A 35 18.53 56.92 -33.98
CA ASN A 35 18.34 56.27 -32.68
C ASN A 35 16.97 55.61 -32.56
N LEU A 36 15.90 56.29 -32.99
CA LEU A 36 14.54 55.73 -32.99
C LEU A 36 14.41 54.47 -33.86
N ILE A 37 15.12 54.41 -34.99
CA ILE A 37 15.14 53.23 -35.86
C ILE A 37 15.89 52.08 -35.17
N HIS A 38 17.07 52.35 -34.60
CA HIS A 38 17.86 51.34 -33.89
C HIS A 38 17.13 50.81 -32.66
N ASP A 39 16.43 51.67 -31.91
CA ASP A 39 15.61 51.26 -30.76
C ASP A 39 14.46 50.34 -31.18
N ARG A 40 13.80 50.64 -32.31
CA ARG A 40 12.77 49.77 -32.88
C ARG A 40 13.34 48.44 -33.33
N GLU A 41 14.46 48.45 -34.04
CA GLU A 41 15.14 47.24 -34.50
C GLU A 41 15.52 46.35 -33.31
N ARG A 42 16.17 46.92 -32.30
CA ARG A 42 16.55 46.21 -31.07
C ARG A 42 15.33 45.69 -30.31
N SER A 43 14.25 46.45 -30.24
CA SER A 43 13.00 45.99 -29.61
C SER A 43 12.40 44.80 -30.35
N ILE A 44 12.38 44.83 -31.68
CA ILE A 44 11.84 43.73 -32.51
C ILE A 44 12.73 42.49 -32.37
N GLU A 45 14.04 42.66 -32.47
CA GLU A 45 15.00 41.56 -32.27
C GLU A 45 14.82 40.93 -30.89
N SER A 46 14.77 41.73 -29.82
CA SER A 46 14.56 41.22 -28.47
C SER A 46 13.24 40.49 -28.29
N ALA A 47 12.15 40.96 -28.93
CA ALA A 47 10.85 40.33 -28.88
C ALA A 47 10.84 38.99 -29.63
N LEU A 48 11.52 38.92 -30.79
CA LEU A 48 11.68 37.70 -31.57
C LEU A 48 12.51 36.66 -30.80
N THR A 49 13.65 37.05 -30.24
CA THR A 49 14.49 36.17 -29.41
C THR A 49 13.73 35.69 -28.18
N ALA A 50 12.98 36.57 -27.51
CA ALA A 50 12.16 36.17 -26.36
C ALA A 50 11.07 35.15 -26.76
N ALA A 51 10.43 35.34 -27.92
CA ALA A 51 9.42 34.40 -28.43
C ALA A 51 10.03 33.04 -28.79
N GLU A 52 11.22 33.02 -29.40
CA GLU A 52 11.94 31.79 -29.73
C GLU A 52 12.35 31.02 -28.46
N ASN A 53 12.95 31.73 -27.49
CA ASN A 53 13.30 31.16 -26.19
C ASN A 53 12.08 30.60 -25.46
N ALA A 54 10.95 31.33 -25.47
CA ALA A 54 9.71 30.85 -24.85
C ALA A 54 9.17 29.59 -25.54
N LYS A 55 9.29 29.50 -26.87
CA LYS A 55 8.87 28.32 -27.63
C LYS A 55 9.75 27.11 -27.31
N ASP A 56 11.06 27.30 -27.21
CA ASP A 56 11.98 26.21 -26.90
C ASP A 56 11.85 25.76 -25.45
N GLU A 57 11.65 26.69 -24.53
CA GLU A 57 11.34 26.38 -23.13
C GLU A 57 10.03 25.60 -23.01
N LEU A 58 8.99 25.98 -23.75
CA LEU A 58 7.72 25.25 -23.76
C LEU A 58 7.88 23.81 -24.28
N LYS A 59 8.68 23.62 -25.35
CA LYS A 59 9.00 22.26 -25.83
C LYS A 59 9.75 21.46 -24.78
N ARG A 60 10.74 22.06 -24.12
CA ARG A 60 11.52 21.43 -23.04
C ARG A 60 10.60 20.98 -21.90
N LEU A 61 9.77 21.89 -21.40
CA LEU A 61 8.82 21.61 -20.33
C LEU A 61 7.79 20.54 -20.72
N THR A 62 7.34 20.53 -21.97
CA THR A 62 6.41 19.50 -22.46
C THR A 62 7.08 18.13 -22.48
N ASN A 63 8.31 18.05 -23.00
CA ASN A 63 9.08 16.80 -23.02
C ASN A 63 9.37 16.30 -21.59
N GLU A 64 9.75 17.19 -20.68
CA GLU A 64 9.97 16.85 -19.27
C GLU A 64 8.68 16.37 -18.60
N ASN A 65 7.55 17.01 -18.89
CA ASN A 65 6.26 16.58 -18.36
C ASN A 65 5.87 15.19 -18.87
N GLU A 66 6.06 14.92 -20.17
CA GLU A 66 5.82 13.60 -20.76
C GLU A 66 6.72 12.52 -20.15
N GLN A 67 7.99 12.83 -19.89
CA GLN A 67 8.92 11.93 -19.19
C GLN A 67 8.46 11.66 -17.77
N LEU A 68 8.15 12.70 -16.99
CA LEU A 68 7.64 12.58 -15.62
C LEU A 68 6.35 11.76 -15.57
N LEU A 69 5.42 11.96 -16.52
CA LEU A 69 4.19 11.17 -16.61
C LEU A 69 4.48 9.71 -16.91
N LYS A 70 5.48 9.41 -17.74
CA LYS A 70 5.89 8.04 -18.05
C LYS A 70 6.53 7.36 -16.84
N GLU A 71 7.40 8.07 -16.13
CA GLU A 71 8.03 7.60 -14.89
C GLU A 71 6.99 7.34 -13.81
N ALA A 72 6.07 8.28 -13.57
CA ALA A 72 4.99 8.12 -12.60
C ALA A 72 4.08 6.92 -12.92
N ARG A 73 3.82 6.66 -14.21
CA ARG A 73 3.06 5.46 -14.63
C ARG A 73 3.85 4.17 -14.37
N ALA A 74 5.14 4.15 -14.66
CA ALA A 74 6.00 3.01 -14.41
C ALA A 74 6.11 2.69 -12.90
N GLU A 75 6.30 3.72 -12.07
CA GLU A 75 6.34 3.60 -10.62
C GLU A 75 5.00 3.12 -10.06
N ARG A 76 3.88 3.69 -10.53
CA ARG A 76 2.54 3.20 -10.18
C ARG A 76 2.38 1.71 -10.49
N ASP A 77 2.79 1.29 -11.68
CA ASP A 77 2.64 -0.12 -12.09
C ASP A 77 3.53 -1.04 -11.26
N LEU A 78 4.72 -0.57 -10.86
CA LEU A 78 5.60 -1.28 -9.91
C LEU A 78 4.93 -1.43 -8.55
N ILE A 79 4.42 -0.34 -7.97
CA ILE A 79 3.71 -0.35 -6.68
C ILE A 79 2.50 -1.30 -6.73
N LEU A 80 1.72 -1.27 -7.80
CA LEU A 80 0.57 -2.16 -7.97
C LEU A 80 0.98 -3.63 -8.07
N LYS A 81 2.12 -3.91 -8.72
CA LYS A 81 2.67 -5.27 -8.81
C LYS A 81 3.12 -5.75 -7.42
N GLU A 82 3.92 -4.96 -6.72
CA GLU A 82 4.40 -5.28 -5.36
C GLU A 82 3.23 -5.48 -4.39
N ALA A 83 2.19 -4.64 -4.47
CA ALA A 83 0.99 -4.79 -3.64
C ALA A 83 0.24 -6.10 -3.92
N ARG A 84 0.20 -6.56 -5.18
CA ARG A 84 -0.40 -7.86 -5.53
C ARG A 84 0.42 -9.02 -4.99
N GLU A 85 1.74 -8.98 -5.16
CA GLU A 85 2.65 -10.01 -4.65
C GLU A 85 2.56 -10.10 -3.11
N LEU A 86 2.59 -8.96 -2.42
CA LEU A 86 2.45 -8.90 -0.97
C LEU A 86 1.08 -9.43 -0.52
N LYS A 87 0.00 -9.08 -1.22
CA LYS A 87 -1.34 -9.61 -0.92
C LYS A 87 -1.36 -11.13 -1.04
N GLU A 88 -0.79 -11.69 -2.10
CA GLU A 88 -0.73 -13.15 -2.30
C GLU A 88 0.10 -13.83 -1.21
N GLN A 89 1.24 -13.24 -0.82
CA GLN A 89 2.05 -13.72 0.30
C GLN A 89 1.25 -13.73 1.61
N ILE A 90 0.59 -12.62 1.97
CA ILE A 90 -0.23 -12.52 3.19
C ILE A 90 -1.33 -13.59 3.18
N VAL A 91 -2.02 -13.77 2.06
CA VAL A 91 -3.10 -14.78 1.95
C VAL A 91 -2.54 -16.19 2.11
N ASN A 92 -1.38 -16.49 1.53
CA ASN A 92 -0.74 -17.80 1.64
C ASN A 92 -0.25 -18.07 3.07
N ASP A 93 0.37 -17.08 3.71
CA ASP A 93 0.82 -17.19 5.10
C ASP A 93 -0.35 -17.33 6.07
N ALA A 94 -1.43 -16.58 5.86
CA ALA A 94 -2.66 -16.72 6.63
C ALA A 94 -3.27 -18.12 6.48
N LYS A 95 -3.34 -18.66 5.24
CA LYS A 95 -3.81 -20.03 4.99
C LYS A 95 -2.93 -21.07 5.68
N LYS A 96 -1.61 -20.93 5.59
CA LYS A 96 -0.66 -21.85 6.24
C LYS A 96 -0.81 -21.82 7.76
N THR A 97 -0.92 -20.63 8.34
CA THR A 97 -1.14 -20.45 9.78
C THR A 97 -2.47 -21.06 10.22
N ALA A 98 -3.55 -20.82 9.45
CA ALA A 98 -4.86 -21.39 9.73
C ALA A 98 -4.86 -22.93 9.65
N GLN A 99 -4.13 -23.53 8.71
CA GLN A 99 -3.97 -24.98 8.62
C GLN A 99 -3.22 -25.55 9.84
N VAL A 100 -2.14 -24.90 10.27
CA VAL A 100 -1.36 -25.32 11.45
C VAL A 100 -2.21 -25.24 12.72
N GLU A 101 -2.89 -24.11 12.95
CA GLU A 101 -3.77 -23.93 14.12
C GLU A 101 -4.98 -24.88 14.07
N GLY A 102 -5.55 -25.12 12.89
CA GLY A 102 -6.62 -26.10 12.69
C GLY A 102 -6.17 -27.53 13.03
N ALA A 103 -4.99 -27.94 12.57
CA ALA A 103 -4.42 -29.25 12.90
C ALA A 103 -4.17 -29.40 14.42
N LYS A 104 -3.66 -28.34 15.07
CA LYS A 104 -3.44 -28.29 16.51
C LYS A 104 -4.76 -28.39 17.29
N MET A 105 -5.80 -27.69 16.85
CA MET A 105 -7.14 -27.77 17.44
C MET A 105 -7.72 -29.18 17.34
N ILE A 106 -7.62 -29.81 16.17
CA ILE A 106 -8.09 -31.19 15.96
C ILE A 106 -7.31 -32.18 16.84
N ALA A 107 -5.98 -32.02 16.94
CA ALA A 107 -5.15 -32.86 17.79
C ALA A 107 -5.55 -32.73 19.27
N LYS A 108 -5.77 -31.50 19.75
CA LYS A 108 -6.26 -31.23 21.11
C LYS A 108 -7.65 -31.85 21.35
N ALA A 109 -8.58 -31.68 20.41
CA ALA A 109 -9.91 -32.27 20.51
C ALA A 109 -9.87 -33.81 20.57
N LYS A 110 -9.02 -34.45 19.76
CA LYS A 110 -8.81 -35.91 19.82
C LYS A 110 -8.25 -36.36 21.16
N GLN A 111 -7.29 -35.63 21.72
CA GLN A 111 -6.75 -35.92 23.05
C GLN A 111 -7.82 -35.81 24.14
N GLU A 112 -8.64 -34.77 24.07
CA GLU A 112 -9.73 -34.53 25.03
C GLU A 112 -10.81 -35.61 24.93
N ILE A 113 -11.22 -36.00 23.71
CA ILE A 113 -12.14 -37.13 23.47
C ILE A 113 -11.59 -38.43 24.05
N ASN A 114 -10.31 -38.72 23.85
CA ASN A 114 -9.69 -39.93 24.39
C ASN A 114 -9.68 -39.91 25.93
N SER A 115 -9.40 -38.76 26.54
CA SER A 115 -9.46 -38.58 27.99
C SER A 115 -10.88 -38.77 28.52
N GLN A 116 -11.89 -38.20 27.86
CA GLN A 116 -13.29 -38.36 28.24
C GLN A 116 -13.76 -39.81 28.08
N LYS A 117 -13.33 -40.50 27.02
CA LYS A 117 -13.61 -41.92 26.83
C LYS A 117 -13.00 -42.78 27.94
N ALA A 118 -11.77 -42.50 28.36
CA ALA A 118 -11.13 -43.20 29.46
C ALA A 118 -11.91 -42.98 30.77
N ALA A 119 -12.27 -41.74 31.08
CA ALA A 119 -13.07 -41.41 32.25
C ALA A 119 -14.44 -42.12 32.24
N ALA A 120 -15.15 -42.13 31.10
CA ALA A 120 -16.42 -42.82 30.95
C ALA A 120 -16.28 -44.34 31.12
N LEU A 121 -15.20 -44.96 30.61
CA LEU A 121 -14.94 -46.38 30.80
C LEU A 121 -14.68 -46.72 32.27
N ASP A 122 -13.94 -45.87 33.00
CA ASP A 122 -13.69 -46.08 34.42
C ASP A 122 -14.96 -45.88 35.25
N GLU A 123 -15.82 -44.93 34.87
CA GLU A 123 -17.15 -44.80 35.47
C GLU A 123 -18.00 -46.06 35.27
N VAL A 124 -18.03 -46.61 34.05
CA VAL A 124 -18.75 -47.85 33.76
C VAL A 124 -18.18 -49.02 34.57
N LYS A 125 -16.85 -49.16 34.68
CA LYS A 125 -16.23 -50.21 35.52
C LYS A 125 -16.65 -50.09 36.99
N ASN A 126 -16.71 -48.88 37.52
CA ASN A 126 -17.16 -48.65 38.89
C ASN A 126 -18.63 -49.04 39.07
N GLN A 127 -19.51 -48.64 38.14
CA GLN A 127 -20.92 -49.04 38.16
C GLN A 127 -21.10 -50.56 38.08
N VAL A 128 -20.36 -51.23 37.20
CA VAL A 128 -20.38 -52.70 37.10
C VAL A 128 -19.89 -53.34 38.39
N SER A 129 -18.81 -52.83 39.00
CA SER A 129 -18.30 -53.34 40.28
C SER A 129 -19.33 -53.23 41.40
N HIS A 130 -20.03 -52.09 41.50
CA HIS A 130 -21.13 -51.90 42.46
C HIS A 130 -22.29 -52.86 42.22
N LEU A 131 -22.70 -53.04 40.96
CA LEU A 131 -23.74 -54.00 40.58
C LEU A 131 -23.33 -55.44 40.91
N SER A 132 -22.09 -55.83 40.63
CA SER A 132 -21.55 -57.16 40.95
C SER A 132 -21.53 -57.42 42.45
N LEU A 133 -21.12 -56.44 43.27
CA LEU A 133 -21.17 -56.52 44.73
C LEU A 133 -22.62 -56.65 45.24
N ALA A 134 -23.56 -55.87 44.71
CA ALA A 134 -24.97 -55.95 45.08
C ALA A 134 -25.60 -57.30 44.71
N ILE A 135 -25.25 -57.87 43.55
CA ILE A 135 -25.68 -59.21 43.15
C ILE A 135 -25.08 -60.27 44.07
N ALA A 136 -23.77 -60.20 44.35
CA ALA A 136 -23.09 -61.13 45.25
C ALA A 136 -23.70 -61.09 46.66
N GLU A 137 -23.97 -59.89 47.21
CA GLU A 137 -24.65 -59.73 48.50
C GLU A 137 -26.04 -60.37 48.48
N ARG A 138 -26.82 -60.16 47.41
CA ARG A 138 -28.16 -60.72 47.28
C ARG A 138 -28.17 -62.24 47.15
N VAL A 139 -27.20 -62.80 46.42
CA VAL A 139 -27.00 -64.26 46.30
C VAL A 139 -26.59 -64.86 47.64
N LEU A 140 -25.59 -64.28 48.32
CA LEU A 140 -25.16 -64.72 49.65
C LEU A 140 -26.33 -64.68 50.65
N ARG A 141 -27.07 -63.57 50.73
CA ARG A 141 -28.26 -63.46 51.60
C ARG A 141 -29.30 -64.54 51.31
N LYS A 142 -29.47 -64.93 50.03
CA LYS A 142 -30.39 -66.01 49.64
C LYS A 142 -29.86 -67.38 50.04
N GLU A 143 -28.59 -67.67 49.81
CA GLU A 143 -27.97 -68.95 50.20
C GLU A 143 -27.90 -69.12 51.73
N PHE A 144 -27.68 -68.03 52.46
CA PHE A 144 -27.72 -67.98 53.92
C PHE A 144 -29.13 -67.92 54.52
N SER A 145 -30.20 -67.92 53.72
CA SER A 145 -31.57 -67.99 54.25
C SER A 145 -31.96 -69.40 54.71
N ASP A 146 -31.19 -70.42 54.31
CA ASP A 146 -31.38 -71.81 54.70
C ASP A 146 -30.45 -72.19 55.87
N LYS A 147 -31.05 -72.60 56.99
CA LYS A 147 -30.34 -72.93 58.24
C LYS A 147 -29.39 -74.12 58.06
N ALA A 148 -29.75 -75.06 57.17
CA ALA A 148 -28.94 -76.24 56.90
C ALA A 148 -27.62 -75.89 56.20
N LYS A 149 -27.65 -74.95 55.23
CA LYS A 149 -26.45 -74.47 54.52
C LYS A 149 -25.52 -73.64 55.40
N GLN A 150 -26.07 -72.91 56.38
CA GLN A 150 -25.26 -72.20 57.38
C GLN A 150 -24.46 -73.16 58.27
N GLU A 151 -25.09 -74.24 58.76
CA GLU A 151 -24.43 -75.24 59.60
C GLU A 151 -23.36 -76.02 58.82
N GLU A 152 -23.60 -76.31 57.54
CA GLU A 152 -22.62 -76.94 56.63
C GLU A 152 -21.37 -76.07 56.45
N LEU A 153 -21.53 -74.76 56.18
CA LEU A 153 -20.39 -73.84 56.03
C LEU A 153 -19.57 -73.71 57.32
N VAL A 154 -20.23 -73.68 58.49
CA VAL A 154 -19.53 -73.65 59.79
C VAL A 154 -18.74 -74.93 60.02
N SER A 155 -19.31 -76.09 59.69
CA SER A 155 -18.61 -77.37 59.75
C SER A 155 -17.38 -77.40 58.84
N ASP A 156 -17.50 -76.89 57.61
CA ASP A 156 -16.40 -76.90 56.64
C ASP A 156 -15.29 -75.89 56.98
N LEU A 157 -15.64 -74.69 57.46
CA LEU A 157 -14.66 -73.73 57.99
C LEU A 157 -13.91 -74.28 59.21
N ILE A 158 -14.59 -74.99 60.10
CA ILE A 158 -13.96 -75.67 61.24
C ILE A 158 -13.01 -76.79 60.78
N LYS A 159 -13.31 -77.48 59.66
CA LYS A 159 -12.40 -78.46 59.06
C LYS A 159 -11.16 -77.80 58.44
N GLU A 160 -11.31 -76.71 57.69
CA GLU A 160 -10.17 -75.98 57.11
C GLU A 160 -9.23 -75.40 58.17
N VAL A 161 -9.78 -74.84 59.26
CA VAL A 161 -8.98 -74.30 60.38
C VAL A 161 -8.28 -75.41 61.18
N LYS A 162 -8.83 -76.64 61.19
CA LYS A 162 -8.19 -77.81 61.81
C LYS A 162 -7.15 -78.51 60.93
N LEU A 163 -7.01 -78.08 59.66
CA LEU A 163 -6.06 -78.64 58.69
C LEU A 163 -4.76 -77.82 58.57
N ASN A 164 -4.60 -76.78 59.40
CA ASN A 164 -3.32 -76.13 59.75
C ASN A 164 -3.03 -76.28 61.25
#